data_AF-A0A497G7M6-F1
#
_entry.id   AF-A0A497G7M6-F1
#
_cell.length_a   1.000
_cell.length_b   1.000
_cell.length_c   1.000
_cell.angle_alpha   90.00
_cell.angle_beta   90.00
_cell.angle_gamma   90.00
#
_symmetry.space_group_name_H-M   'P 1'
#
loop_
_entity.id
_entity.type
_entity.pdbx_description
1 polymer ?
#
loop_
_entity_poly.entity_id
_entity_poly.type
_entity_poly.pdbx_seq_one_letter_code
_entity_poly.pdbx_strand_id
1 'polypeptide(L)'
;MLEWRFAVQGLTEFLTGYVLYRERGERACYEYWLKGTYTPCQISFLNYVRIYGALSRVLVPLRAFASIYFHDEGIDWRQRYEDFLHRYRLPKLFRGWVSSFEFEDMVIEHLRREHGVGLAKEFEELVKEDPWVVLDYSKMKR
;
A
#
# COMPACT_ATOMS: atom_id res chain seq x y z
N MET A 1 -18.60 7.05 7.43
CA MET A 1 -19.04 5.93 6.57
C MET A 1 -17.96 4.86 6.68
N LEU A 2 -18.31 3.57 6.76
CA LEU A 2 -17.29 2.51 6.86
C LEU A 2 -16.79 2.17 5.44
N GLU A 3 -15.54 2.50 5.12
CA GLU A 3 -15.08 2.62 3.73
C GLU A 3 -14.01 1.60 3.35
N TRP A 4 -14.33 0.30 3.45
CA TRP A 4 -13.43 -0.78 3.00
C TRP A 4 -12.98 -0.61 1.54
N ARG A 5 -13.82 0.02 0.71
CA ARG A 5 -13.54 0.33 -0.69
C ARG A 5 -12.33 1.23 -0.83
N PHE A 6 -12.07 2.14 0.11
CA PHE A 6 -10.94 3.09 -0.01
C PHE A 6 -9.59 2.40 0.23
N ALA A 7 -9.53 1.42 1.14
CA ALA A 7 -8.35 0.57 1.27
C ALA A 7 -8.09 -0.21 -0.04
N VAL A 8 -9.13 -0.79 -0.65
CA VAL A 8 -8.99 -1.50 -1.93
C VAL A 8 -8.60 -0.55 -3.07
N GLN A 9 -9.18 0.64 -3.16
CA GLN A 9 -8.83 1.63 -4.19
C GLN A 9 -7.41 2.19 -3.98
N GLY A 10 -6.99 2.40 -2.74
CA GLY A 10 -5.61 2.74 -2.42
C GLY A 10 -4.63 1.66 -2.85
N LEU A 11 -4.99 0.38 -2.69
CA LEU A 11 -4.18 -0.72 -3.21
C LEU A 11 -4.15 -0.75 -4.74
N THR A 12 -5.29 -0.50 -5.40
CA THR A 12 -5.34 -0.34 -6.86
C THR A 12 -4.37 0.75 -7.31
N GLU A 13 -4.45 1.96 -6.75
CA GLU A 13 -3.60 3.07 -7.16
C GLU A 13 -2.11 2.82 -6.84
N PHE A 14 -1.80 2.15 -5.73
CA PHE A 14 -0.45 1.69 -5.43
C PHE A 14 0.09 0.73 -6.50
N LEU A 15 -0.70 -0.27 -6.92
CA LEU A 15 -0.28 -1.20 -7.98
C LEU A 15 -0.22 -0.52 -9.36
N THR A 16 -1.10 0.45 -9.64
CA THR A 16 -1.01 1.31 -10.83
C THR A 16 0.29 2.10 -10.83
N GLY A 17 0.66 2.70 -9.70
CA GLY A 17 1.94 3.40 -9.53
C GLY A 17 3.14 2.50 -9.85
N TYR A 18 3.09 1.22 -9.46
CA TYR A 18 4.12 0.25 -9.83
C TYR A 18 4.21 0.03 -11.35
N VAL A 19 3.08 -0.12 -12.04
CA VAL A 19 3.04 -0.28 -13.51
C VAL A 19 3.64 0.96 -14.18
N LEU A 20 3.20 2.16 -13.80
CA LEU A 20 3.72 3.42 -14.33
C LEU A 20 5.24 3.55 -14.07
N TYR A 21 5.68 3.18 -12.87
CA TYR A 21 7.09 3.18 -12.52
C TYR A 21 7.91 2.26 -13.41
N ARG A 22 7.39 1.08 -13.76
CA ARG A 22 8.07 0.12 -14.64
C ARG A 22 8.21 0.65 -16.07
N GLU A 23 7.25 1.43 -16.54
CA GLU A 23 7.21 2.00 -17.89
C GLU A 23 7.89 3.39 -17.99
N ARG A 24 8.39 3.94 -16.88
CA ARG A 24 8.92 5.31 -16.82
C ARG A 24 10.11 5.62 -17.74
N GLY A 25 10.79 4.59 -18.24
CA GLY A 25 11.88 4.75 -19.21
C GLY A 25 11.40 5.26 -20.58
N GLU A 26 10.11 5.08 -20.88
CA GLU A 26 9.51 5.46 -22.16
C GLU A 26 8.63 6.71 -22.04
N ARG A 27 8.06 6.97 -20.85
CA ARG A 27 7.10 8.06 -20.61
C ARG A 27 7.22 8.62 -19.20
N ALA A 28 7.07 9.93 -19.04
CA ALA A 28 7.07 10.60 -17.73
C ALA A 28 5.74 10.44 -16.93
N CYS A 29 4.96 9.39 -17.22
CA CYS A 29 3.64 9.19 -16.64
C CYS A 29 3.70 8.98 -15.13
N TYR A 30 4.75 8.31 -14.64
CA TYR A 30 4.96 8.11 -13.22
C TYR A 30 5.16 9.44 -12.48
N GLU A 31 5.99 10.31 -13.04
CA GLU A 31 6.27 11.64 -12.50
C GLU A 31 5.02 12.53 -12.53
N TYR A 32 4.23 12.49 -13.60
CA TYR A 32 2.98 13.23 -13.68
C TYR A 32 1.92 12.73 -12.68
N TRP A 33 1.84 11.42 -12.49
CA TRP A 33 0.96 10.78 -11.52
C TRP A 33 1.32 11.21 -10.10
N LEU A 34 2.61 11.15 -9.72
CA LEU A 34 3.08 11.62 -8.41
C LEU A 34 2.85 13.12 -8.18
N LYS A 35 3.09 13.96 -9.20
CA LYS A 35 2.89 15.42 -9.09
C LYS A 35 1.42 15.84 -9.14
N GLY A 36 0.51 14.94 -9.50
CA GLY A 36 -0.86 15.31 -9.83
C GLY A 36 -0.94 16.33 -10.97
N THR A 37 -0.02 16.26 -11.95
CA THR A 37 0.07 17.25 -13.04
C THR A 37 -1.22 17.34 -13.85
N TYR A 38 -1.90 16.20 -14.03
CA TYR A 38 -3.18 16.12 -14.72
C TYR A 38 -4.24 15.61 -13.74
N THR A 39 -5.31 16.37 -13.52
CA THR A 39 -6.42 16.02 -12.63
C THR A 39 -6.96 14.60 -12.85
N PRO A 40 -7.14 14.10 -14.09
CA PRO A 40 -7.63 12.73 -14.30
C PRO A 40 -6.66 11.63 -13.87
N CYS A 41 -5.37 11.96 -13.75
CA CYS A 41 -4.28 11.02 -13.50
C CYS A 41 -3.63 11.24 -12.13
N GLN A 42 -4.20 12.06 -11.25
CA GLN A 42 -3.66 12.26 -9.91
C GLN A 42 -4.06 11.11 -8.98
N ILE A 43 -3.31 10.96 -7.88
CA ILE A 43 -3.58 9.99 -6.83
C ILE A 43 -4.83 10.42 -6.06
N SER A 44 -5.93 9.65 -6.14
CA SER A 44 -7.18 9.97 -5.45
C SER A 44 -7.15 9.51 -4.00
N PHE A 45 -6.40 8.45 -3.69
CA PHE A 45 -6.37 7.81 -2.37
C PHE A 45 -4.98 7.91 -1.72
N LEU A 46 -4.34 9.08 -1.81
CA LEU A 46 -2.92 9.27 -1.48
C LEU A 46 -2.50 8.69 -0.12
N ASN A 47 -3.28 8.92 0.95
CA ASN A 47 -2.93 8.41 2.27
C ASN A 47 -2.92 6.87 2.32
N TYR A 48 -3.89 6.22 1.66
CA TYR A 48 -3.90 4.76 1.56
C TYR A 48 -2.73 4.24 0.71
N VAL A 49 -2.43 4.91 -0.40
CA VAL A 49 -1.29 4.59 -1.27
C VAL A 49 0.04 4.69 -0.49
N ARG A 50 0.20 5.72 0.35
CA ARG A 50 1.37 5.88 1.23
C ARG A 50 1.48 4.76 2.25
N ILE A 51 0.38 4.33 2.87
CA ILE A 51 0.38 3.19 3.80
C ILE A 51 0.88 1.91 3.10
N TYR A 52 0.40 1.61 1.89
CA TYR A 52 0.88 0.46 1.12
C TYR A 52 2.34 0.62 0.69
N GLY A 53 2.75 1.81 0.27
CA GLY A 53 4.14 2.14 -0.04
C GLY A 53 5.06 1.90 1.15
N ALA A 54 4.74 2.46 2.31
CA ALA A 54 5.51 2.29 3.54
C ALA A 54 5.56 0.82 3.98
N LEU A 55 4.42 0.10 3.99
CA LEU A 55 4.39 -1.35 4.25
C LEU A 55 5.31 -2.11 3.29
N SER A 56 5.34 -1.71 2.02
CA SER A 56 6.16 -2.34 0.99
C SER A 56 7.67 -2.13 1.16
N ARG A 57 8.03 -0.97 1.72
CA ARG A 57 9.42 -0.63 2.07
C ARG A 57 9.89 -1.43 3.28
N VAL A 58 9.05 -1.55 4.32
CA VAL A 58 9.49 -2.11 5.62
C VAL A 58 9.23 -3.60 5.80
N LEU A 59 8.18 -4.17 5.19
CA LEU A 59 7.71 -5.52 5.55
C LEU A 59 7.21 -6.38 4.38
N VAL A 60 6.30 -5.87 3.54
CA VAL A 60 5.53 -6.69 2.59
C VAL A 60 6.09 -6.55 1.17
N PRO A 61 6.60 -7.61 0.52
CA PRO A 61 7.02 -7.52 -0.87
C PRO A 61 5.89 -7.11 -1.82
N LEU A 62 6.22 -6.34 -2.87
CA LEU A 62 5.26 -5.89 -3.89
C LEU A 62 4.43 -7.04 -4.49
N ARG A 63 5.06 -8.19 -4.75
CA ARG A 63 4.39 -9.37 -5.28
C ARG A 63 3.33 -9.94 -4.34
N ALA A 64 3.51 -9.78 -3.03
CA ALA A 64 2.54 -10.24 -2.04
C ALA A 64 1.27 -9.37 -2.09
N PHE A 65 1.41 -8.06 -2.27
CA PHE A 65 0.25 -7.19 -2.49
C PHE A 65 -0.52 -7.52 -3.77
N ALA A 66 0.19 -7.79 -4.87
CA ALA A 66 -0.44 -8.23 -6.12
C ALA A 66 -1.25 -9.54 -5.93
N SER A 67 -0.73 -10.46 -5.10
CA SER A 67 -1.38 -11.76 -4.87
C SER A 67 -2.77 -11.65 -4.22
N ILE A 68 -3.00 -10.64 -3.38
CA ILE A 68 -4.30 -10.40 -2.73
C ILE A 68 -5.20 -9.45 -3.53
N TYR A 69 -4.68 -8.86 -4.61
CA TYR A 69 -5.43 -7.95 -5.47
C TYR A 69 -6.08 -8.67 -6.66
N PHE A 70 -5.30 -9.50 -7.37
CA PHE A 70 -5.80 -10.20 -8.55
C PHE A 70 -6.61 -11.44 -8.17
N HIS A 71 -7.83 -11.52 -8.71
CA HIS A 71 -8.65 -12.73 -8.63
C HIS A 71 -8.13 -13.78 -9.60
N ASP A 72 -8.18 -15.04 -9.19
CA ASP A 72 -7.77 -16.20 -9.97
C ASP A 72 -8.86 -17.26 -9.85
N GLU A 73 -9.40 -17.69 -10.99
CA GLU A 73 -10.51 -18.65 -11.05
C GLU A 73 -10.01 -20.01 -10.55
N GLY A 74 -10.46 -20.41 -9.36
CA GLY A 74 -10.07 -21.66 -8.72
C GLY A 74 -9.31 -21.48 -7.40
N ILE A 75 -9.05 -20.24 -6.97
CA ILE A 75 -8.45 -19.98 -5.67
C ILE A 75 -9.43 -19.28 -4.75
N ASP A 76 -9.58 -19.84 -3.54
CA ASP A 76 -10.28 -19.18 -2.45
C ASP A 76 -9.52 -17.91 -2.05
N TRP A 77 -9.99 -16.77 -2.57
CA TRP A 77 -9.40 -15.46 -2.29
C TRP A 77 -9.42 -15.14 -0.79
N ARG A 78 -10.45 -15.58 -0.07
CA ARG A 78 -10.54 -15.32 1.38
C ARG A 78 -9.43 -16.06 2.11
N GLN A 79 -9.22 -17.34 1.81
CA GLN A 79 -8.11 -18.10 2.39
C GLN A 79 -6.77 -17.45 2.04
N ARG A 80 -6.57 -17.07 0.77
CA ARG A 80 -5.33 -16.39 0.34
C ARG A 80 -5.08 -15.09 1.11
N TYR A 81 -6.14 -14.31 1.33
CA TYR A 81 -6.05 -13.06 2.09
C TYR A 81 -5.74 -13.32 3.57
N GLU A 82 -6.38 -14.32 4.20
CA GLU A 82 -6.09 -14.71 5.57
C GLU A 82 -4.64 -15.22 5.73
N ASP A 83 -4.15 -16.03 4.79
CA ASP A 83 -2.76 -16.50 4.74
C ASP A 83 -1.77 -15.35 4.59
N PHE A 84 -2.10 -14.35 3.75
CA PHE A 84 -1.29 -13.14 3.60
C PHE A 84 -1.18 -12.38 4.92
N LEU A 85 -2.30 -12.13 5.60
CA LEU A 85 -2.31 -11.44 6.89
C LEU A 85 -1.50 -12.20 7.94
N HIS A 86 -1.65 -13.52 8.00
CA HIS A 86 -0.92 -14.36 8.93
C HIS A 86 0.59 -14.35 8.63
N ARG A 87 0.98 -14.51 7.37
CA ARG A 87 2.38 -14.52 6.93
C ARG A 87 3.13 -13.25 7.33
N TYR A 88 2.50 -12.10 7.16
CA TYR A 88 3.11 -10.81 7.48
C TYR A 88 2.74 -10.29 8.87
N ARG A 89 1.96 -11.05 9.64
CA ARG A 89 1.41 -10.64 10.95
C ARG A 89 0.84 -9.23 10.88
N LEU A 90 -0.16 -9.06 10.02
CA LEU A 90 -0.82 -7.78 9.76
C LEU A 90 -2.28 -7.79 10.26
N PRO A 91 -2.82 -6.61 10.63
CA PRO A 91 -4.23 -6.49 10.92
C PRO A 91 -5.05 -6.65 9.63
N LYS A 92 -6.36 -6.91 9.76
CA LYS A 92 -7.26 -6.93 8.60
C LYS A 92 -7.23 -5.56 7.89
N LEU A 93 -6.60 -5.51 6.72
CA LEU A 93 -6.45 -4.30 5.89
C LEU A 93 -7.75 -3.93 5.17
N PHE A 94 -8.48 -4.91 4.65
CA PHE A 94 -9.75 -4.72 3.95
C PHE A 94 -10.93 -4.85 4.92
N ARG A 95 -11.14 -3.80 5.71
CA ARG A 95 -12.31 -3.65 6.58
C ARG A 95 -12.86 -2.24 6.48
N GLY A 96 -14.03 -2.02 7.06
CA GLY A 96 -14.61 -0.68 7.15
C GLY A 96 -13.76 0.21 8.05
N TRP A 97 -12.95 1.09 7.45
CA TRP A 97 -12.24 2.14 8.17
C TRP A 97 -13.10 3.40 8.23
N VAL A 98 -12.97 4.14 9.32
CA VAL A 98 -13.54 5.48 9.53
C VAL A 98 -12.72 6.52 8.77
N SER A 99 -11.41 6.34 8.68
CA SER A 99 -10.50 7.21 7.93
C SER A 99 -9.17 6.52 7.60
N SER A 100 -8.34 7.15 6.76
CA SER A 100 -6.97 6.68 6.53
C SER A 100 -6.10 6.73 7.78
N PHE A 101 -6.37 7.67 8.71
CA PHE A 101 -5.63 7.78 9.97
C PHE A 101 -5.92 6.59 10.89
N GLU A 102 -7.18 6.15 10.98
CA GLU A 102 -7.51 4.94 11.75
C GLU A 102 -6.83 3.70 11.15
N PHE A 103 -6.76 3.63 9.81
CA PHE A 103 -6.04 2.55 9.14
C PHE A 103 -4.55 2.58 9.46
N GLU A 104 -3.92 3.76 9.37
CA GLU A 104 -2.51 3.99 9.70
C GLU A 104 -2.22 3.61 11.16
N ASP A 105 -2.99 4.13 12.11
CA ASP A 105 -2.83 3.86 13.55
C ASP A 105 -2.92 2.36 13.84
N MET A 106 -3.88 1.67 13.24
CA MET A 106 -4.04 0.23 13.42
C MET A 106 -2.86 -0.56 12.85
N VAL A 107 -2.28 -0.11 11.73
CA VAL A 107 -1.05 -0.71 11.20
C VAL A 107 0.11 -0.45 12.15
N ILE A 108 0.31 0.78 12.62
CA ILE A 108 1.39 1.16 13.57
C ILE A 108 1.31 0.32 14.85
N GLU A 109 0.14 0.24 15.47
CA GLU A 109 -0.06 -0.54 16.70
C GLU A 109 0.29 -2.01 16.49
N HIS A 110 -0.15 -2.59 15.38
CA HIS A 110 0.09 -3.99 15.06
C HIS A 110 1.56 -4.25 14.74
N LEU A 111 2.21 -3.37 13.96
CA LEU A 111 3.65 -3.45 13.69
C LEU A 111 4.46 -3.36 14.99
N ARG A 112 4.09 -2.45 15.89
CA ARG A 112 4.74 -2.28 17.19
C ARG A 112 4.66 -3.55 18.02
N ARG A 113 3.50 -4.22 18.02
CA ARG A 113 3.25 -5.44 18.80
C ARG A 113 3.92 -6.68 18.19
N GLU A 114 3.82 -6.87 16.88
CA GLU A 114 4.22 -8.12 16.22
C GLU A 114 5.67 -8.11 15.70
N HIS A 115 6.22 -6.92 15.41
CA HIS A 115 7.53 -6.74 14.76
C HIS A 115 8.47 -5.81 15.54
N GLY A 116 7.97 -5.11 16.56
CA GLY A 116 8.75 -4.26 17.45
C GLY A 116 8.73 -2.77 17.10
N VAL A 117 9.14 -1.94 18.07
CA VAL A 117 9.05 -0.47 17.99
C VAL A 117 9.87 0.11 16.84
N GLY A 118 11.02 -0.49 16.51
CA GLY A 118 11.90 0.01 15.45
C GLY A 118 11.24 -0.01 14.07
N LEU A 119 10.65 -1.14 13.68
CA LEU A 119 9.97 -1.29 12.39
C LEU A 119 8.71 -0.42 12.32
N ALA A 120 7.95 -0.33 13.42
CA ALA A 120 6.78 0.54 13.50
C ALA A 120 7.14 2.02 13.32
N LYS A 121 8.27 2.46 13.90
CA LYS A 121 8.78 3.82 13.75
C LYS A 121 9.24 4.10 12.32
N GLU A 122 9.97 3.18 11.69
CA GLU A 122 10.38 3.31 10.29
C GLU A 122 9.16 3.43 9.35
N PHE A 123 8.13 2.61 9.60
CA PHE A 123 6.87 2.71 8.88
C PHE A 123 6.21 4.09 9.04
N GLU A 124 6.06 4.55 10.29
CA GLU A 124 5.43 5.83 10.62
C GLU A 124 6.18 7.03 9.99
N GLU A 125 7.50 7.01 10.00
CA GLU A 125 8.33 8.02 9.34
C GLU A 125 8.06 8.02 7.83
N LEU A 126 8.09 6.85 7.18
CA LEU A 126 7.85 6.72 5.74
C LEU A 126 6.45 7.17 5.30
N VAL A 127 5.40 6.95 6.10
CA VAL A 127 4.05 7.41 5.72
C VAL A 127 3.96 8.95 5.67
N LYS A 128 4.73 9.64 6.51
CA LYS A 128 4.77 11.11 6.60
C LYS A 128 5.68 11.75 5.54
N GLU A 129 6.59 10.97 4.95
CA GLU A 129 7.49 11.43 3.90
C GLU A 129 6.74 11.87 2.63
N ASP A 130 7.44 12.66 1.83
CA ASP A 130 6.97 13.08 0.52
C ASP A 130 6.63 11.86 -0.39
N PRO A 131 5.57 11.91 -1.23
CA PRO A 131 5.19 10.79 -2.09
C PRO A 131 6.33 10.25 -2.96
N TRP A 132 7.26 11.11 -3.38
CA TRP A 132 8.46 10.70 -4.14
C TRP A 132 9.37 9.76 -3.38
N VAL A 133 9.41 9.87 -2.06
CA VAL A 133 10.29 9.06 -1.19
C VAL A 133 9.62 7.73 -0.86
N VAL A 134 8.37 7.78 -0.36
CA VAL A 134 7.65 6.57 0.08
C VAL A 134 7.22 5.70 -1.09
N LEU A 135 6.99 6.29 -2.27
CA LEU A 135 6.62 5.55 -3.48
C LEU A 135 7.82 5.27 -4.39
N ASP A 136 9.08 5.37 -3.93
CA ASP A 136 10.20 4.86 -4.73
C ASP A 136 10.17 3.32 -4.79
N TYR A 137 9.51 2.79 -5.82
CA TYR A 137 9.35 1.35 -6.07
C TYR A 137 10.69 0.62 -6.30
N SER A 138 11.83 1.30 -6.54
CA SER A 138 13.14 0.63 -6.55
C SER A 138 13.59 0.18 -5.17
N LYS A 139 13.09 0.84 -4.13
CA LYS A 139 13.49 0.62 -2.73
C LYS A 139 12.52 -0.27 -1.97
N MET A 140 11.48 -0.76 -2.62
CA MET A 140 10.49 -1.67 -2.06
C MET A 140 10.97 -3.12 -2.07
N LYS A 141 10.48 -3.92 -1.12
CA LYS A 141 10.79 -5.35 -1.06
C LYS A 141 10.24 -6.06 -2.31
N ARG A 142 11.01 -7.00 -2.85
CA ARG A 142 10.69 -7.75 -4.08
C ARG A 142 10.24 -9.17 -3.78
#